data_AF-A0AAF1BNP1-F1
#
_entry.id   AF-A0AAF1BNP1-F1
#
_cell.length_a   1.000
_cell.length_b   1.000
_cell.length_c   1.000
_cell.angle_alpha   90.00
_cell.angle_beta   90.00
_cell.angle_gamma   90.00
#
_symmetry.space_group_name_H-M   'P 1'
#
loop_
_entity.id
_entity.type
_entity.pdbx_description
1 polymer ?
#
loop_
_entity_poly.entity_id
_entity_poly.type
_entity_poly.pdbx_seq_one_letter_code
_entity_poly.pdbx_strand_id
1 'polypeptide(L)'
;MANTKGKGKAEQTPAVRYQPELWQNTIDAAVQNGLVDIALLTISTLLDAHYLPSPHNAQLLIYLAVTSTPSTTAPSPLQILHHLRDLHPARDVAGLIPHIVPRRERIKRGHDALPPWFLWILKDAGSPVKGRIRGVLSPLERSVEKAVRGCAEEGVWEMLWEEAEAEESQEEEEDDDEEEEEEEEEEEEEEEETGARRRRLRPGAWDVLDFLVALWTQEADSKPTLFLQQLKKPYADRLADDASAPLAVVRAAFGLAKAKGKAAPPAPTTMADTLRQRRLAAQLITLLFSATASPSAFLPSALRSGLLQLMRHAPADQLRLFLSVAGSNAHWREMAHVLSHAVEDAAGVRNAPERERVRRFAPGELGAPDVTYALDLAVLPPASAEGKARIAVLKSALLMLLLTHGEDSPAWALVKDEDFVGTAANGDVALAAVLRLAARKVA
;
A
#
# COMPACT_ATOMS: atom_id res chain seq x y z
N MET A 1 56.32 -17.07 -14.69
CA MET A 1 54.85 -17.23 -14.57
C MET A 1 54.23 -15.85 -14.60
N ALA A 2 53.74 -15.42 -15.77
CA ALA A 2 53.10 -14.12 -15.95
C ALA A 2 51.60 -14.24 -15.71
N ASN A 3 51.08 -13.47 -14.75
CA ASN A 3 49.69 -13.51 -14.32
C ASN A 3 48.86 -12.52 -15.16
N THR A 4 48.22 -13.01 -16.22
CA THR A 4 47.32 -12.22 -17.07
C THR A 4 45.98 -12.05 -16.38
N LYS A 5 45.77 -10.90 -15.73
CA LYS A 5 44.45 -10.42 -15.30
C LYS A 5 43.58 -10.12 -16.52
N GLY A 6 42.69 -11.04 -16.86
CA GLY A 6 41.59 -10.78 -17.77
C GLY A 6 40.62 -9.78 -17.15
N LYS A 7 40.63 -8.54 -17.64
CA LYS A 7 39.51 -7.61 -17.42
C LYS A 7 38.34 -8.12 -18.26
N GLY A 8 37.36 -8.74 -17.60
CA GLY A 8 36.05 -8.96 -18.22
C GLY A 8 35.51 -7.61 -18.69
N LYS A 9 35.28 -7.47 -20.00
CA LYS A 9 34.47 -6.37 -20.53
C LYS A 9 33.09 -6.53 -19.90
N ALA A 10 32.73 -5.60 -19.03
CA ALA A 10 31.34 -5.43 -18.65
C ALA A 10 30.55 -5.21 -19.94
N GLU A 11 29.65 -6.13 -20.24
CA GLU A 11 28.63 -5.97 -21.27
C GLU A 11 27.94 -4.63 -20.99
N GLN A 12 28.19 -3.64 -21.85
CA GLN A 12 27.45 -2.39 -21.80
C GLN A 12 26.03 -2.75 -22.21
N THR A 13 25.12 -2.79 -21.24
CA THR A 13 23.69 -2.82 -21.50
C THR A 13 23.39 -1.68 -22.49
N PRO A 14 22.79 -1.97 -23.66
CA PRO A 14 22.55 -0.94 -24.66
C PRO A 14 21.74 0.19 -24.03
N ALA A 15 22.16 1.44 -24.28
CA ALA A 15 21.47 2.61 -23.77
C ALA A 15 20.01 2.57 -24.25
N VAL A 16 19.08 2.58 -23.29
CA VAL A 16 17.64 2.58 -23.53
C VAL A 16 17.28 3.74 -24.44
N ARG A 17 16.55 3.46 -25.52
CA ARG A 17 16.10 4.48 -26.47
C ARG A 17 14.60 4.68 -26.28
N TYR A 18 14.16 5.94 -26.22
CA TYR A 18 12.74 6.24 -26.31
C TYR A 18 12.24 6.00 -27.74
N GLN A 19 10.96 5.66 -27.88
CA GLN A 19 10.29 5.51 -29.17
C GLN A 19 10.60 6.68 -30.12
N PRO A 20 10.91 6.41 -31.40
CA PRO A 20 11.10 7.45 -32.42
C PRO A 20 9.92 8.43 -32.48
N GLU A 21 10.20 9.70 -32.75
CA GLU A 21 9.17 10.77 -32.82
C GLU A 21 8.06 10.45 -33.82
N LEU A 22 8.38 9.80 -34.94
CA LEU A 22 7.40 9.39 -35.95
C LEU A 22 6.32 8.45 -35.37
N TRP A 23 6.71 7.57 -34.45
CA TRP A 23 5.79 6.63 -33.80
C TRP A 23 4.91 7.36 -32.79
N GLN A 24 5.50 8.27 -32.02
CA GLN A 24 4.76 9.13 -31.10
C GLN A 24 3.69 9.92 -31.85
N ASN A 25 4.05 10.58 -32.96
CA ASN A 25 3.11 11.35 -33.78
C ASN A 25 1.96 10.49 -34.35
N THR A 26 2.24 9.23 -34.70
CA THR A 26 1.20 8.32 -35.22
C THR A 26 0.20 7.95 -34.12
N ILE A 27 0.70 7.65 -32.92
CA ILE A 27 -0.12 7.30 -31.76
C ILE A 27 -0.91 8.52 -31.29
N ASP A 28 -0.25 9.66 -31.12
CA ASP A 28 -0.85 10.92 -30.67
C ASP A 28 -1.93 11.38 -31.66
N ALA A 29 -1.71 11.25 -32.96
CA ALA A 29 -2.74 11.56 -33.96
C ALA A 29 -3.98 10.65 -33.82
N ALA A 30 -3.81 9.36 -33.55
CA ALA A 30 -4.95 8.46 -33.30
C ALA A 30 -5.71 8.86 -32.03
N VAL A 31 -4.99 9.18 -30.94
CA VAL A 31 -5.57 9.66 -29.67
C VAL A 31 -6.34 10.96 -29.85
N GLN A 32 -5.77 11.93 -30.57
CA GLN A 32 -6.40 13.22 -30.84
C GLN A 32 -7.71 13.10 -31.61
N ASN A 33 -7.79 12.11 -32.50
CA ASN A 33 -9.00 11.81 -33.28
C ASN A 33 -9.99 10.88 -32.54
N GLY A 34 -9.73 10.51 -31.28
CA GLY A 34 -10.58 9.61 -30.51
C GLY A 34 -10.54 8.15 -30.97
N LEU A 35 -9.55 7.77 -31.78
CA LEU A 35 -9.38 6.43 -32.33
C LEU A 35 -8.54 5.54 -31.40
N VAL A 36 -9.05 5.32 -30.19
CA VAL A 36 -8.33 4.62 -29.10
C VAL A 36 -7.90 3.21 -29.49
N ASP A 37 -8.76 2.43 -30.15
CA ASP A 37 -8.43 1.07 -30.57
C ASP A 37 -7.24 1.04 -31.55
N ILE A 38 -7.16 2.02 -32.46
CA ILE A 38 -6.04 2.15 -33.40
C ILE A 38 -4.77 2.56 -32.66
N ALA A 39 -4.87 3.48 -31.69
CA ALA A 39 -3.74 3.86 -30.84
C ALA A 39 -3.19 2.66 -30.05
N LEU A 40 -4.07 1.85 -29.43
CA LEU A 40 -3.69 0.66 -28.67
C LEU A 40 -3.05 -0.42 -29.56
N LEU A 41 -3.64 -0.67 -30.73
CA LEU A 41 -3.05 -1.59 -31.72
C LEU A 41 -1.66 -1.11 -32.14
N THR A 42 -1.53 0.17 -32.46
CA THR A 42 -0.26 0.78 -32.87
C THR A 42 0.79 0.64 -31.78
N ILE A 43 0.46 1.01 -30.53
CA ILE A 43 1.36 0.84 -29.38
C ILE A 43 1.78 -0.62 -29.26
N SER A 44 0.83 -1.56 -29.27
CA SER A 44 1.12 -2.99 -29.13
C SER A 44 2.03 -3.53 -30.24
N THR A 45 1.88 -3.05 -31.48
CA THR A 45 2.71 -3.49 -32.61
C THR A 45 4.12 -2.92 -32.59
N LEU A 46 4.31 -1.76 -31.95
CA LEU A 46 5.57 -1.03 -31.91
C LEU A 46 6.38 -1.30 -30.63
N LEU A 47 5.84 -2.05 -29.67
CA LEU A 47 6.60 -2.49 -28.50
C LEU A 47 7.65 -3.54 -28.90
N ASP A 48 8.89 -3.27 -28.55
CA ASP A 48 10.01 -4.21 -28.70
C ASP A 48 11.02 -4.02 -27.56
N ALA A 49 12.04 -4.88 -27.49
CA ALA A 49 13.04 -4.83 -26.43
C ALA A 49 13.97 -3.60 -26.47
N HIS A 50 13.96 -2.82 -27.55
CA HIS A 50 14.91 -1.72 -27.78
C HIS A 50 14.31 -0.34 -27.47
N TYR A 51 12.99 -0.21 -27.53
CA TYR A 51 12.31 1.08 -27.43
C TYR A 51 11.28 1.14 -26.30
N LEU A 52 11.46 2.08 -25.37
CA LEU A 52 10.43 2.41 -24.37
C LEU A 52 9.38 3.37 -24.95
N PRO A 53 8.10 3.18 -24.61
CA PRO A 53 7.07 4.15 -24.93
C PRO A 53 7.33 5.48 -24.21
N SER A 54 6.72 6.55 -24.73
CA SER A 54 6.75 7.85 -24.07
C SER A 54 6.01 7.77 -22.72
N PRO A 55 6.35 8.63 -21.73
CA PRO A 55 5.57 8.73 -20.49
C PRO A 55 4.08 9.02 -20.74
N HIS A 56 3.76 9.79 -21.78
CA HIS A 56 2.38 10.05 -22.21
C HIS A 56 1.64 8.74 -22.53
N ASN A 57 2.25 7.89 -23.37
CA ASN A 57 1.64 6.63 -23.79
C ASN A 57 1.48 5.66 -22.61
N ALA A 58 2.48 5.58 -21.72
CA ALA A 58 2.38 4.75 -20.51
C ALA A 58 1.25 5.22 -19.57
N GLN A 59 1.13 6.53 -19.35
CA GLN A 59 0.07 7.12 -18.53
C GLN A 59 -1.31 6.94 -19.14
N LEU A 60 -1.42 7.06 -20.46
CA LEU A 60 -2.64 6.76 -21.20
C LEU A 60 -3.04 5.29 -21.00
N LEU A 61 -2.10 4.34 -21.11
CA LEU A 61 -2.38 2.92 -20.88
C LEU A 61 -2.87 2.65 -19.46
N ILE A 62 -2.25 3.25 -18.44
CA ILE A 62 -2.69 3.12 -17.04
C ILE A 62 -4.09 3.72 -16.87
N TYR A 63 -4.34 4.91 -17.41
CA TYR A 63 -5.64 5.57 -17.34
C TYR A 63 -6.74 4.74 -18.01
N LEU A 64 -6.48 4.21 -19.20
CA LEU A 64 -7.42 3.36 -19.92
C LEU A 64 -7.65 2.05 -19.18
N ALA A 65 -6.61 1.44 -18.60
CA ALA A 65 -6.74 0.21 -17.82
C ALA A 65 -7.65 0.37 -16.59
N VAL A 66 -7.69 1.55 -15.96
CA VAL A 66 -8.58 1.80 -14.81
C VAL A 66 -9.97 2.35 -15.18
N THR A 67 -10.17 2.90 -16.38
CA THR A 67 -11.43 3.57 -16.77
C THR A 67 -12.20 2.92 -17.90
N SER A 68 -11.55 2.14 -18.77
CA SER A 68 -12.16 1.65 -19.99
C SER A 68 -12.83 0.30 -19.79
N THR A 69 -13.95 0.08 -20.47
CA THR A 69 -14.50 -1.25 -20.67
C THR A 69 -13.60 -2.03 -21.65
N PRO A 70 -13.43 -3.35 -21.45
CA PRO A 70 -12.59 -4.15 -22.32
C PRO A 70 -13.14 -4.13 -23.76
N SER A 71 -12.32 -3.67 -24.71
CA SER A 71 -12.60 -3.76 -26.14
C SER A 71 -12.39 -5.20 -26.60
N THR A 72 -13.26 -5.68 -27.50
CA THR A 72 -13.15 -7.01 -28.11
C THR A 72 -12.25 -7.03 -29.33
N THR A 73 -11.87 -5.86 -29.85
CA THR A 73 -11.18 -5.73 -31.16
C THR A 73 -9.73 -5.26 -31.04
N ALA A 74 -9.39 -4.56 -29.95
CA ALA A 74 -8.05 -4.06 -29.69
C ALA A 74 -7.36 -4.84 -28.55
N PRO A 75 -6.01 -4.87 -28.51
CA PRO A 75 -5.28 -5.41 -27.37
C PRO A 75 -5.64 -4.63 -26.10
N SER A 76 -5.81 -5.33 -24.98
CA SER A 76 -6.14 -4.71 -23.70
C SER A 76 -4.99 -3.80 -23.24
N PRO A 77 -5.25 -2.59 -22.73
CA PRO A 77 -4.21 -1.72 -22.16
C PRO A 77 -3.35 -2.42 -21.11
N LEU A 78 -3.96 -3.29 -20.29
CA LEU A 78 -3.26 -4.09 -19.29
C LEU A 78 -2.33 -5.14 -19.92
N GLN A 79 -2.74 -5.78 -21.02
CA GLN A 79 -1.89 -6.72 -21.74
C GLN A 79 -0.65 -6.02 -22.31
N ILE A 80 -0.83 -4.81 -22.85
CA ILE A 80 0.28 -3.98 -23.35
C ILE A 80 1.23 -3.61 -22.20
N LEU A 81 0.71 -3.23 -21.03
CA LEU A 81 1.52 -2.94 -19.84
C LEU A 81 2.33 -4.17 -19.38
N HIS A 82 1.70 -5.34 -19.30
CA HIS A 82 2.43 -6.57 -18.97
C HIS A 82 3.50 -6.91 -20.01
N HIS A 83 3.20 -6.77 -21.29
CA HIS A 83 4.18 -6.97 -22.36
C HIS A 83 5.37 -6.03 -22.21
N LEU A 84 5.12 -4.75 -21.89
CA LEU A 84 6.17 -3.76 -21.63
C LEU A 84 7.07 -4.16 -20.45
N ARG A 85 6.48 -4.62 -19.34
CA ARG A 85 7.25 -5.12 -18.19
C ARG A 85 8.07 -6.36 -18.52
N ASP A 86 7.56 -7.24 -19.38
CA ASP A 86 8.27 -8.46 -19.74
C ASP A 86 9.44 -8.18 -20.72
N LEU A 87 9.37 -7.08 -21.48
CA LEU A 87 10.41 -6.66 -22.43
C LEU A 87 11.53 -5.82 -21.81
N HIS A 88 11.26 -5.08 -20.72
CA HIS A 88 12.20 -4.10 -20.17
C HIS A 88 12.45 -4.29 -18.66
N PRO A 89 13.62 -3.87 -18.16
CA PRO A 89 13.90 -3.84 -16.73
C PRO A 89 12.84 -3.05 -15.93
N ALA A 90 12.53 -3.50 -14.71
CA ALA A 90 11.52 -2.88 -13.84
C ALA A 90 11.75 -1.37 -13.66
N ARG A 91 13.01 -0.97 -13.46
CA ARG A 91 13.43 0.42 -13.30
C ARG A 91 13.05 1.32 -14.48
N ASP A 92 13.18 0.80 -15.68
CA ASP A 92 12.96 1.53 -16.93
C ASP A 92 11.46 1.79 -17.13
N VAL A 93 10.64 0.75 -16.88
CA VAL A 93 9.18 0.85 -16.92
C VAL A 93 8.66 1.75 -15.80
N ALA A 94 9.19 1.61 -14.58
CA ALA A 94 8.79 2.43 -13.44
C ALA A 94 9.08 3.92 -13.64
N GLY A 95 10.13 4.27 -14.41
CA GLY A 95 10.42 5.65 -14.80
C GLY A 95 9.32 6.31 -15.64
N LEU A 96 8.43 5.52 -16.25
CA LEU A 96 7.28 6.00 -17.03
C LEU A 96 6.02 6.18 -16.16
N ILE A 97 5.99 5.59 -14.97
CA ILE A 97 4.85 5.61 -14.07
C ILE A 97 4.88 6.91 -13.25
N PRO A 98 3.73 7.61 -13.10
CA PRO A 98 3.63 8.74 -12.19
C PRO A 98 4.07 8.38 -10.78
N HIS A 99 4.84 9.26 -10.15
CA HIS A 99 5.36 9.06 -8.80
C HIS A 99 5.45 10.39 -8.06
N ILE A 100 5.49 10.32 -6.73
CA ILE A 100 5.50 11.50 -5.87
C ILE A 100 6.76 12.30 -6.14
N VAL A 101 6.60 13.60 -6.37
CA VAL A 101 7.74 14.52 -6.48
C VAL A 101 8.04 15.11 -5.11
N PRO A 102 9.23 14.86 -4.54
CA PRO A 102 9.58 15.42 -3.23
C PRO A 102 9.42 16.93 -3.22
N ARG A 103 8.79 17.50 -2.20
CA ARG A 103 8.56 18.96 -2.12
C ARG A 103 9.84 19.77 -2.25
N ARG A 104 10.99 19.27 -1.78
CA ARG A 104 12.30 19.92 -1.98
C ARG A 104 12.64 20.09 -3.46
N GLU A 105 12.35 19.09 -4.29
CA GLU A 105 12.51 19.21 -5.74
C GLU A 105 11.48 20.17 -6.34
N ARG A 106 10.23 20.15 -5.84
CA ARG A 106 9.19 21.10 -6.25
C ARG A 106 9.58 22.56 -5.96
N ILE A 107 10.13 22.84 -4.78
CA ILE A 107 10.62 24.18 -4.42
C ILE A 107 11.81 24.59 -5.30
N LYS A 108 12.78 23.69 -5.51
CA LYS A 108 13.96 23.97 -6.35
C LYS A 108 13.59 24.26 -7.81
N ARG A 109 12.61 23.55 -8.35
CA ARG A 109 12.15 23.75 -9.74
C ARG A 109 11.17 24.91 -9.87
N GLY A 110 10.63 25.42 -8.76
CA GLY A 110 9.55 26.40 -8.72
C GLY A 110 8.19 25.70 -8.58
N HIS A 111 7.25 26.34 -7.87
CA HIS A 111 5.93 25.77 -7.58
C HIS A 111 5.15 25.32 -8.84
N ASP A 112 5.46 25.90 -10.00
CA ASP A 112 4.82 25.61 -11.28
C ASP A 112 5.57 24.60 -12.16
N ALA A 113 6.73 24.11 -11.72
CA ALA A 113 7.54 23.21 -12.55
C ALA A 113 7.00 21.78 -12.50
N LEU A 114 6.62 21.31 -13.69
CA LEU A 114 6.02 20.00 -13.86
C LEU A 114 7.09 18.90 -13.77
N PRO A 115 6.74 17.72 -13.22
CA PRO A 115 7.63 16.56 -13.21
C PRO A 115 8.03 16.13 -14.62
N PRO A 116 9.23 15.52 -14.84
CA PRO A 116 9.67 15.07 -16.16
C PRO A 116 8.65 14.14 -16.85
N TRP A 117 8.05 13.23 -16.08
CA TRP A 117 7.01 12.32 -16.57
C TRP A 117 5.72 13.05 -16.98
N PHE A 118 5.51 14.30 -16.57
CA PHE A 118 4.34 15.11 -16.91
C PHE A 118 4.61 16.18 -17.96
N LEU A 119 5.85 16.35 -18.44
CA LEU A 119 6.22 17.45 -19.36
C LEU A 119 5.54 17.37 -20.74
N TRP A 120 4.94 16.23 -21.10
CA TRP A 120 4.25 16.07 -22.38
C TRP A 120 3.07 17.03 -22.55
N ILE A 121 2.45 17.52 -21.46
CA ILE A 121 1.38 18.53 -21.54
C ILE A 121 1.86 19.90 -22.06
N LEU A 122 3.18 20.11 -22.13
CA LEU A 122 3.79 21.33 -22.65
C LEU A 122 4.27 21.21 -24.11
N LYS A 123 4.21 20.02 -24.73
CA LYS A 123 4.94 19.72 -25.98
C LYS A 123 4.43 20.45 -27.24
N ASP A 124 3.29 21.13 -27.21
CA ASP A 124 2.83 21.95 -28.35
C ASP A 124 3.43 23.37 -28.38
N ALA A 125 4.29 23.74 -27.43
CA ALA A 125 4.94 25.05 -27.42
C ALA A 125 6.22 25.09 -28.27
N GLY A 126 6.09 24.82 -29.57
CA GLY A 126 7.11 25.18 -30.57
C GLY A 126 7.25 26.71 -30.79
N SER A 127 6.65 27.54 -29.93
CA SER A 127 6.64 29.00 -30.06
C SER A 127 7.42 29.65 -28.91
N PRO A 128 8.45 30.46 -29.18
CA PRO A 128 9.25 31.17 -28.19
C PRO A 128 8.52 32.37 -27.57
N VAL A 129 7.18 32.41 -27.63
CA VAL A 129 6.38 33.48 -27.04
C VAL A 129 6.13 33.12 -25.58
N LYS A 130 6.59 33.98 -24.67
CA LYS A 130 6.15 34.04 -23.27
C LYS A 130 4.62 34.22 -23.23
N GLY A 131 3.91 33.10 -23.27
CA GLY A 131 2.46 33.00 -23.19
C GLY A 131 2.10 31.52 -23.22
N ARG A 132 1.60 31.00 -22.10
CA ARG A 132 1.10 29.62 -21.97
C ARG A 132 -0.04 29.41 -22.96
N ILE A 133 0.26 29.00 -24.18
CA ILE A 133 -0.73 28.36 -25.04
C ILE A 133 -0.65 26.87 -24.71
N ARG A 134 -1.59 26.40 -23.89
CA ARG A 134 -1.85 24.96 -23.77
C ARG A 134 -2.08 24.43 -25.19
N GLY A 135 -1.38 23.36 -25.56
CA GLY A 135 -1.78 22.56 -26.73
C GLY A 135 -3.27 22.24 -26.67
N VAL A 136 -3.91 22.10 -27.82
CA VAL A 136 -5.32 21.70 -27.87
C VAL A 136 -5.40 20.21 -27.52
N LEU A 137 -5.36 19.90 -26.23
CA LEU A 137 -5.53 18.54 -25.74
C LEU A 137 -6.92 18.05 -26.16
N SER A 138 -6.95 16.83 -26.70
CA SER A 138 -8.19 16.10 -26.97
C SER A 138 -8.97 15.86 -25.68
N PRO A 139 -10.28 15.54 -25.75
CA PRO A 139 -11.08 15.23 -24.57
C PRO A 139 -10.47 14.09 -23.72
N LEU A 140 -9.90 13.07 -24.35
CA LEU A 140 -9.24 11.97 -23.67
C LEU A 140 -7.95 12.44 -22.95
N GLU A 141 -7.10 13.20 -23.63
CA GLU A 141 -5.87 13.73 -23.03
C GLU A 141 -6.14 14.68 -21.87
N ARG A 142 -7.23 15.46 -21.90
CA ARG A 142 -7.66 16.28 -20.75
C ARG A 142 -8.04 15.43 -19.55
N SER A 143 -8.70 14.30 -19.78
CA SER A 143 -9.06 13.36 -18.72
C SER A 143 -7.82 12.67 -18.13
N VAL A 144 -6.86 12.29 -18.98
CA VAL A 144 -5.56 11.78 -18.56
C VAL A 144 -4.80 12.87 -17.77
N GLU A 145 -4.72 14.10 -18.27
CA GLU A 145 -4.09 15.24 -17.58
C GLU A 145 -4.72 15.44 -16.19
N LYS A 146 -6.06 15.41 -16.09
CA LYS A 146 -6.77 15.55 -14.82
C LYS A 146 -6.42 14.43 -13.84
N ALA A 147 -6.40 13.18 -14.28
CA ALA A 147 -6.08 12.02 -13.44
C ALA A 147 -4.61 12.01 -12.99
N VAL A 148 -3.70 12.37 -13.89
CA VAL A 148 -2.25 12.30 -13.66
C VAL A 148 -1.74 13.48 -12.81
N ARG A 149 -2.40 14.64 -12.86
CA ARG A 149 -1.96 15.85 -12.13
C ARG A 149 -1.79 15.61 -10.63
N GLY A 150 -2.72 14.90 -9.98
CA GLY A 150 -2.65 14.63 -8.54
C GLY A 150 -1.56 13.61 -8.16
N CYS A 151 -1.01 12.88 -9.14
CA CYS A 151 0.05 11.90 -8.88
C CYS A 151 1.37 12.53 -8.41
N ALA A 152 1.56 13.83 -8.62
CA ALA A 152 2.75 14.53 -8.10
C ALA A 152 2.76 14.57 -6.57
N GLU A 153 1.59 14.49 -5.92
CA GLU A 153 1.43 14.55 -4.46
C GLU A 153 1.11 13.18 -3.86
N GLU A 154 0.26 12.40 -4.56
CA GLU A 154 -0.26 11.12 -4.08
C GLU A 154 0.28 9.92 -4.88
N GLY A 155 1.21 10.10 -5.81
CA GLY A 155 1.76 9.01 -6.62
C GLY A 155 0.71 8.38 -7.54
N VAL A 156 0.98 7.16 -8.01
CA VAL A 156 0.04 6.43 -8.87
C VAL A 156 -1.29 6.11 -8.17
N TRP A 157 -1.33 6.18 -6.84
CA TRP A 157 -2.53 5.93 -6.04
C TRP A 157 -3.70 6.81 -6.51
N GLU A 158 -3.45 8.08 -6.84
CA GLU A 158 -4.50 9.00 -7.30
C GLU A 158 -5.27 8.49 -8.53
N MET A 159 -4.62 7.74 -9.42
CA MET A 159 -5.27 7.17 -10.61
C MET A 159 -6.14 5.96 -10.27
N LEU A 160 -5.83 5.26 -9.17
CA LEU A 160 -6.53 4.04 -8.75
C LEU A 160 -7.84 4.35 -8.03
N TRP A 161 -7.91 5.52 -7.39
CA TRP A 161 -9.09 5.97 -6.67
C TRP A 161 -10.01 6.82 -7.56
N GLU A 162 -11.29 6.79 -7.23
CA GLU A 162 -12.27 7.77 -7.67
C GLU A 162 -12.93 8.39 -6.43
N GLU A 163 -13.28 9.67 -6.55
CA GLU A 163 -14.09 10.34 -5.54
C GLU A 163 -15.46 9.64 -5.56
N ALA A 164 -15.86 9.07 -4.43
CA ALA A 164 -17.21 8.56 -4.31
C ALA A 164 -18.13 9.77 -4.42
N GLU A 165 -18.95 9.82 -5.48
CA GLU A 165 -20.02 10.79 -5.56
C GLU A 165 -20.81 10.66 -4.26
N ALA A 166 -20.81 11.73 -3.47
CA ALA A 166 -21.71 11.81 -2.35
C ALA A 166 -23.09 11.82 -3.00
N GLU A 167 -23.75 10.65 -3.04
CA GLU A 167 -25.19 10.61 -3.27
C GLU A 167 -25.76 11.59 -2.25
N GLU A 168 -26.22 12.73 -2.76
CA GLU A 168 -26.97 13.75 -2.04
C GLU A 168 -28.15 13.03 -1.40
N SER A 169 -27.95 12.62 -0.16
CA SER A 169 -29.03 12.25 0.73
C SER A 169 -29.79 13.56 0.97
N GLN A 170 -30.81 13.77 0.14
CA GLN A 170 -31.96 14.64 0.42
C GLN A 170 -32.66 14.07 1.66
N GLU A 171 -32.11 14.29 2.85
CA GLU A 171 -32.81 14.06 4.12
C GLU A 171 -32.54 15.30 4.99
N GLU A 172 -33.49 16.23 4.86
CA GLU A 172 -34.07 17.06 5.92
C GLU A 172 -33.10 17.78 6.86
N GLU A 173 -32.76 19.03 6.49
CA GLU A 173 -32.59 20.12 7.45
C GLU A 173 -33.94 20.35 8.14
N GLU A 174 -34.16 19.71 9.29
CA GLU A 174 -35.06 20.26 10.30
C GLU A 174 -34.18 20.93 11.38
N ASP A 175 -34.37 22.25 11.46
CA ASP A 175 -33.90 23.13 12.53
C ASP A 175 -34.24 22.55 13.91
N ASP A 176 -33.28 22.50 14.81
CA ASP A 176 -33.56 22.78 16.23
C ASP A 176 -32.34 23.40 16.89
N ASP A 177 -32.42 24.73 17.01
CA ASP A 177 -31.63 25.56 17.91
C ASP A 177 -32.00 25.18 19.35
N GLU A 178 -31.07 24.64 20.14
CA GLU A 178 -31.11 24.80 21.60
C GLU A 178 -29.67 24.88 22.14
N GLU A 179 -29.31 26.09 22.56
CA GLU A 179 -28.15 26.44 23.40
C GLU A 179 -28.29 25.76 24.77
N GLU A 180 -27.21 25.18 25.31
CA GLU A 180 -26.64 25.50 26.65
C GLU A 180 -25.57 24.48 27.11
N GLU A 181 -24.41 25.04 27.43
CA GLU A 181 -23.53 24.81 28.60
C GLU A 181 -22.83 23.46 28.90
N GLU A 182 -21.49 23.57 28.87
CA GLU A 182 -20.47 23.22 29.89
C GLU A 182 -20.07 21.76 30.20
N GLU A 183 -18.73 21.58 30.15
CA GLU A 183 -17.84 20.68 30.90
C GLU A 183 -17.94 19.14 30.71
N GLU A 184 -16.93 18.54 30.05
CA GLU A 184 -15.87 17.77 30.74
C GLU A 184 -14.76 17.35 29.75
N GLU A 185 -13.54 17.32 30.29
CA GLU A 185 -12.26 17.03 29.63
C GLU A 185 -12.13 15.54 29.21
N GLU A 186 -11.24 15.29 28.23
CA GLU A 186 -10.73 13.98 27.76
C GLU A 186 -11.53 13.22 26.67
N GLU A 187 -11.38 13.64 25.40
CA GLU A 187 -11.43 12.71 24.24
C GLU A 187 -10.77 13.30 22.96
N GLU A 188 -9.56 13.89 23.08
CA GLU A 188 -8.74 14.30 21.92
C GLU A 188 -7.99 13.11 21.28
N GLU A 189 -8.67 12.10 20.71
CA GLU A 189 -7.99 11.09 19.84
C GLU A 189 -8.83 10.57 18.64
N GLU A 190 -10.02 11.12 18.34
CA GLU A 190 -10.87 10.64 17.21
C GLU A 190 -11.06 11.64 16.04
N GLU A 191 -10.40 12.81 16.03
CA GLU A 191 -10.64 13.85 15.00
C GLU A 191 -9.77 13.78 13.72
N GLU A 192 -8.96 12.74 13.48
CA GLU A 192 -8.22 12.60 12.20
C GLU A 192 -8.92 11.75 11.12
N GLU A 193 -10.14 11.26 11.35
CA GLU A 193 -10.90 10.49 10.33
C GLU A 193 -11.92 11.35 9.53
N THR A 194 -12.10 12.63 9.84
CA THR A 194 -13.18 13.46 9.27
C THR A 194 -12.84 14.15 7.93
N GLY A 195 -11.56 14.22 7.55
CA GLY A 195 -11.12 14.88 6.31
C GLY A 195 -10.77 13.95 5.13
N ALA A 196 -10.79 12.63 5.31
CA ALA A 196 -10.47 11.68 4.26
C ALA A 196 -11.60 11.67 3.23
N ARG A 197 -11.42 12.42 2.12
CA ARG A 197 -12.27 12.34 0.92
C ARG A 197 -12.69 10.88 0.71
N ARG A 198 -13.99 10.61 0.76
CA ARG A 198 -14.54 9.26 0.58
C ARG A 198 -14.12 8.79 -0.82
N ARG A 199 -13.11 7.93 -0.86
CA ARG A 199 -12.49 7.42 -2.10
C ARG A 199 -12.79 5.94 -2.21
N ARG A 200 -13.17 5.50 -3.40
CA ARG A 200 -13.33 4.07 -3.73
C ARG A 200 -12.38 3.69 -4.86
N LEU A 201 -11.95 2.43 -4.91
CA LEU A 201 -11.11 1.95 -6.01
C LEU A 201 -11.94 1.87 -7.29
N ARG A 202 -11.36 2.31 -8.41
CA ARG A 202 -11.97 2.16 -9.73
C ARG A 202 -12.09 0.69 -10.11
N PRO A 203 -13.04 0.31 -10.99
CA PRO A 203 -13.23 -1.09 -11.39
C PRO A 203 -11.94 -1.79 -11.89
N GLY A 204 -11.14 -1.12 -12.73
CA GLY A 204 -9.87 -1.66 -13.25
C GLY A 204 -8.66 -1.45 -12.33
N ALA A 205 -8.84 -0.84 -11.15
CA ALA A 205 -7.72 -0.50 -10.26
C ALA A 205 -7.01 -1.75 -9.71
N TRP A 206 -7.74 -2.84 -9.45
CA TRP A 206 -7.16 -4.08 -8.95
C TRP A 206 -6.22 -4.74 -9.97
N ASP A 207 -6.55 -4.64 -11.25
CA ASP A 207 -5.73 -5.15 -12.33
C ASP A 207 -4.44 -4.35 -12.50
N VAL A 208 -4.55 -3.03 -12.45
CA VAL A 208 -3.38 -2.15 -12.46
C VAL A 208 -2.53 -2.34 -11.21
N LEU A 209 -3.14 -2.55 -10.04
CA LEU A 209 -2.42 -2.87 -8.80
C LEU A 209 -1.62 -4.16 -8.91
N ASP A 210 -2.18 -5.21 -9.53
CA ASP A 210 -1.46 -6.46 -9.78
C ASP A 210 -0.21 -6.24 -10.64
N PHE A 211 -0.36 -5.46 -11.72
CA PHE A 211 0.76 -5.04 -12.55
C PHE A 211 1.82 -4.25 -11.75
N LEU A 212 1.40 -3.25 -10.97
CA LEU A 212 2.29 -2.38 -10.20
C LEU A 212 3.02 -3.14 -9.08
N VAL A 213 2.32 -3.99 -8.33
CA VAL A 213 2.92 -4.81 -7.28
C VAL A 213 3.93 -5.78 -7.87
N ALA A 214 3.63 -6.40 -9.02
CA ALA A 214 4.58 -7.24 -9.73
C ALA A 214 5.83 -6.44 -10.17
N LEU A 215 5.67 -5.18 -10.60
CA LEU A 215 6.79 -4.31 -10.95
C LEU A 215 7.64 -3.94 -9.71
N TRP A 216 7.01 -3.61 -8.59
CA TRP A 216 7.70 -3.23 -7.35
C TRP A 216 8.40 -4.40 -6.66
N THR A 217 7.84 -5.60 -6.76
CA THR A 217 8.41 -6.81 -6.16
C THR A 217 9.65 -7.32 -6.91
N GLN A 218 9.80 -7.00 -8.19
CA GLN A 218 11.00 -7.37 -8.97
C GLN A 218 12.31 -6.75 -8.44
N GLU A 219 12.27 -5.65 -7.69
CA GLU A 219 13.45 -5.02 -7.07
C GLU A 219 13.50 -5.21 -5.53
N ALA A 220 12.54 -5.92 -4.95
CA ALA A 220 12.33 -5.94 -3.49
C ALA A 220 13.42 -6.69 -2.70
N ASP A 221 14.23 -7.55 -3.35
CA ASP A 221 15.22 -8.43 -2.69
C ASP A 221 16.30 -7.69 -1.88
N SER A 222 16.50 -6.39 -2.10
CA SER A 222 17.44 -5.61 -1.28
C SER A 222 16.86 -4.31 -0.75
N LYS A 223 16.13 -3.55 -1.57
CA LYS A 223 15.42 -2.31 -1.19
C LYS A 223 14.30 -2.06 -2.18
N PRO A 224 13.03 -1.88 -1.76
CA PRO A 224 11.92 -1.62 -2.67
C PRO A 224 11.91 -0.15 -3.15
N THR A 225 12.97 0.26 -3.86
CA THR A 225 13.23 1.64 -4.29
C THR A 225 12.11 2.23 -5.15
N LEU A 226 11.54 1.42 -6.03
CA LEU A 226 10.43 1.84 -6.90
C LEU A 226 9.14 2.07 -6.10
N PHE A 227 8.85 1.20 -5.13
CA PHE A 227 7.71 1.36 -4.24
C PHE A 227 7.87 2.59 -3.33
N LEU A 228 9.08 2.83 -2.82
CA LEU A 228 9.40 4.01 -1.99
C LEU A 228 9.19 5.35 -2.72
N GLN A 229 9.20 5.38 -4.06
CA GLN A 229 8.84 6.57 -4.83
C GLN A 229 7.34 6.87 -4.82
N GLN A 230 6.53 5.91 -4.41
CA GLN A 230 5.07 6.00 -4.32
C GLN A 230 4.58 6.33 -2.90
N LEU A 231 5.47 6.38 -1.91
CA LEU A 231 5.13 6.75 -0.54
C LEU A 231 5.46 8.22 -0.29
N LYS A 232 4.57 8.92 0.43
CA LYS A 232 4.88 10.29 0.88
C LYS A 232 6.04 10.21 1.86
N LYS A 233 7.04 11.06 1.64
CA LYS A 233 8.23 11.17 2.50
C LYS A 233 7.95 12.11 3.65
N PRO A 234 8.61 11.94 4.80
CA PRO A 234 8.33 12.74 5.96
C PRO A 234 8.88 14.15 5.72
N TYR A 235 8.19 15.14 6.26
CA TYR A 235 8.72 16.49 6.30
C TYR A 235 9.80 16.58 7.36
N ALA A 236 10.76 17.48 7.18
CA ALA A 236 11.70 17.82 8.26
C ALA A 236 10.96 18.30 9.53
N ASP A 237 9.75 18.83 9.37
CA ASP A 237 8.93 19.41 10.46
C ASP A 237 7.63 18.62 10.76
N ARG A 238 7.32 17.55 10.00
CA ARG A 238 6.19 16.64 10.30
C ARG A 238 6.64 15.18 10.15
N LEU A 239 6.58 14.45 11.27
CA LEU A 239 7.02 13.06 11.43
C LEU A 239 6.08 12.02 10.81
N ALA A 240 5.00 12.42 10.14
CA ALA A 240 4.07 11.47 9.54
C ALA A 240 4.55 11.10 8.13
N ASP A 241 5.27 9.99 8.03
CA ASP A 241 5.23 9.19 6.81
C ASP A 241 3.81 8.66 6.62
N ASP A 242 3.36 8.59 5.37
CA ASP A 242 1.97 8.27 5.07
C ASP A 242 1.88 6.96 4.29
N ALA A 243 1.59 5.88 5.04
CA ALA A 243 1.19 4.59 4.47
C ALA A 243 -0.32 4.51 4.22
N SER A 244 -1.08 5.60 4.36
CA SER A 244 -2.54 5.57 4.26
C SER A 244 -3.02 5.02 2.93
N ALA A 245 -2.42 5.40 1.80
CA ALA A 245 -2.84 4.94 0.48
C ALA A 245 -2.71 3.41 0.30
N PRO A 246 -1.53 2.77 0.51
CA PRO A 246 -1.43 1.32 0.44
C PRO A 246 -2.26 0.63 1.54
N LEU A 247 -2.35 1.18 2.75
CA LEU A 247 -3.19 0.61 3.81
C LEU A 247 -4.69 0.74 3.50
N ALA A 248 -5.13 1.76 2.77
CA ALA A 248 -6.51 1.87 2.29
C ALA A 248 -6.85 0.76 1.29
N VAL A 249 -5.90 0.38 0.42
CA VAL A 249 -6.05 -0.80 -0.45
C VAL A 249 -6.19 -2.08 0.39
N VAL A 250 -5.38 -2.23 1.45
CA VAL A 250 -5.51 -3.36 2.38
C VAL A 250 -6.89 -3.37 3.04
N ARG A 251 -7.38 -2.22 3.54
CA ARG A 251 -8.72 -2.11 4.13
C ARG A 251 -9.80 -2.53 3.13
N ALA A 252 -9.69 -2.11 1.87
CA ALA A 252 -10.62 -2.49 0.81
C ALA A 252 -10.60 -4.00 0.53
N ALA A 253 -9.43 -4.64 0.45
CA ALA A 253 -9.29 -6.07 0.17
C ALA A 253 -9.89 -6.99 1.25
N PHE A 254 -9.94 -6.52 2.49
CA PHE A 254 -10.44 -7.28 3.64
C PHE A 254 -11.79 -6.76 4.17
N GLY A 255 -12.42 -5.80 3.48
CA GLY A 255 -13.70 -5.23 3.92
C GLY A 255 -13.62 -4.57 5.30
N LEU A 256 -12.46 -4.01 5.66
CA LEU A 256 -12.20 -3.41 6.98
C LEU A 256 -12.66 -1.95 7.10
N ALA A 257 -13.21 -1.38 6.03
CA ALA A 257 -13.78 -0.05 6.08
C ALA A 257 -15.04 -0.06 6.95
N LYS A 258 -15.13 0.85 7.94
CA LYS A 258 -16.36 1.06 8.71
C LYS A 258 -17.47 1.47 7.73
N ALA A 259 -18.43 0.58 7.50
CA ALA A 259 -19.69 0.92 6.86
C ALA A 259 -20.58 1.68 7.86
N LYS A 260 -20.14 2.84 8.36
CA LYS A 260 -21.06 3.78 8.99
C LYS A 260 -21.86 4.45 7.87
N GLY A 261 -22.97 3.79 7.48
CA GLY A 261 -24.10 4.42 6.80
C GLY A 261 -24.05 4.63 5.27
N LYS A 262 -22.99 4.33 4.51
CA LYS A 262 -23.02 4.40 3.03
C LYS A 262 -22.21 3.29 2.35
N ALA A 263 -22.53 3.07 1.07
CA ALA A 263 -22.19 1.92 0.24
C ALA A 263 -20.79 1.33 0.51
N ALA A 264 -20.78 0.08 0.97
CA ALA A 264 -19.58 -0.74 0.96
C ALA A 264 -18.95 -0.72 -0.45
N PRO A 265 -17.61 -0.80 -0.57
CA PRO A 265 -16.98 -0.96 -1.87
C PRO A 265 -17.67 -2.10 -2.63
N PRO A 266 -17.81 -2.01 -3.98
CA PRO A 266 -18.51 -3.01 -4.75
C PRO A 266 -17.95 -4.38 -4.38
N ALA A 267 -18.84 -5.26 -3.89
CA ALA A 267 -18.43 -6.57 -3.42
C ALA A 267 -17.66 -7.29 -4.55
N PRO A 268 -16.55 -7.97 -4.25
CA PRO A 268 -15.82 -8.73 -5.25
C PRO A 268 -16.78 -9.68 -5.97
N THR A 269 -16.72 -9.68 -7.30
CA THR A 269 -17.65 -10.40 -8.18
C THR A 269 -17.56 -11.91 -8.02
N THR A 270 -16.38 -12.42 -7.64
CA THR A 270 -16.13 -13.84 -7.43
C THR A 270 -15.21 -14.09 -6.24
N MET A 271 -15.26 -15.30 -5.67
CA MET A 271 -14.31 -15.74 -4.63
C MET A 271 -12.86 -15.69 -5.12
N ALA A 272 -12.62 -15.94 -6.42
CA ALA A 272 -11.29 -15.85 -7.02
C ALA A 272 -10.76 -14.41 -6.97
N ASP A 273 -11.61 -13.41 -7.26
CA ASP A 273 -11.26 -12.00 -7.14
C ASP A 273 -10.93 -11.63 -5.70
N THR A 274 -11.72 -12.10 -4.73
CA THR A 274 -11.46 -11.86 -3.30
C THR A 274 -10.09 -12.39 -2.89
N LEU A 275 -9.75 -13.63 -3.28
CA LEU A 275 -8.46 -14.23 -2.96
C LEU A 275 -7.30 -13.48 -3.62
N ARG A 276 -7.48 -13.04 -4.88
CA ARG A 276 -6.49 -12.22 -5.59
C ARG A 276 -6.25 -10.88 -4.89
N GLN A 277 -7.32 -10.16 -4.55
CA GLN A 277 -7.23 -8.87 -3.85
C GLN A 277 -6.52 -8.99 -2.50
N ARG A 278 -6.85 -10.03 -1.72
CA ARG A 278 -6.19 -10.32 -0.43
C ARG A 278 -4.71 -10.66 -0.59
N ARG A 279 -4.34 -11.40 -1.65
CA ARG A 279 -2.94 -11.69 -1.98
C ARG A 279 -2.17 -10.41 -2.31
N LEU A 280 -2.75 -9.52 -3.10
CA LEU A 280 -2.13 -8.21 -3.41
C LEU A 280 -1.95 -7.36 -2.16
N ALA A 281 -2.96 -7.30 -1.30
CA ALA A 281 -2.87 -6.60 -0.02
C ALA A 281 -1.75 -7.13 0.87
N ALA A 282 -1.57 -8.45 0.93
CA ALA A 282 -0.45 -9.05 1.66
C ALA A 282 0.91 -8.72 1.05
N GLN A 283 1.04 -8.72 -0.28
CA GLN A 283 2.27 -8.29 -0.96
C GLN A 283 2.59 -6.82 -0.70
N LEU A 284 1.57 -5.94 -0.65
CA LEU A 284 1.75 -4.54 -0.27
C LEU A 284 2.27 -4.40 1.16
N ILE A 285 1.81 -5.24 2.09
CA ILE A 285 2.31 -5.27 3.47
C ILE A 285 3.76 -5.73 3.52
N THR A 286 4.12 -6.77 2.77
CA THR A 286 5.52 -7.20 2.61
C THR A 286 6.39 -6.05 2.07
N LEU A 287 5.93 -5.32 1.06
CA LEU A 287 6.63 -4.16 0.52
C LEU A 287 6.76 -3.02 1.55
N LEU A 288 5.73 -2.77 2.36
CA LEU A 288 5.78 -1.78 3.44
C LEU A 288 6.78 -2.16 4.53
N PHE A 289 6.82 -3.41 4.98
CA PHE A 289 7.86 -3.85 5.92
C PHE A 289 9.25 -3.77 5.30
N SER A 290 9.42 -4.21 4.06
CA SER A 290 10.68 -4.06 3.32
C SER A 290 11.13 -2.59 3.20
N ALA A 291 10.17 -1.66 3.07
CA ALA A 291 10.44 -0.23 3.04
C ALA A 291 10.98 0.31 4.38
N THR A 292 10.52 -0.23 5.52
CA THR A 292 11.01 0.16 6.86
C THR A 292 12.47 -0.20 7.11
N ALA A 293 13.03 -1.16 6.38
CA ALA A 293 14.45 -1.50 6.44
C ALA A 293 15.37 -0.40 5.85
N SER A 294 14.80 0.61 5.19
CA SER A 294 15.54 1.75 4.62
C SER A 294 15.39 2.99 5.52
N PRO A 295 16.37 3.29 6.40
CA PRO A 295 16.23 4.24 7.52
C PRO A 295 16.03 5.72 7.14
N SER A 296 16.02 6.05 5.84
CA SER A 296 15.87 7.43 5.36
C SER A 296 14.66 7.65 4.44
N ALA A 297 13.82 6.63 4.25
CA ALA A 297 12.76 6.66 3.24
C ALA A 297 11.35 6.49 3.79
N PHE A 298 11.16 5.71 4.86
CA PHE A 298 9.85 5.42 5.44
C PHE A 298 9.98 4.99 6.91
N LEU A 299 9.32 5.73 7.81
CA LEU A 299 9.39 5.60 9.26
C LEU A 299 8.60 4.36 9.72
N PRO A 300 9.22 3.44 10.46
CA PRO A 300 8.55 2.25 10.97
C PRO A 300 7.36 2.57 11.90
N SER A 301 7.40 3.70 12.61
CA SER A 301 6.31 4.17 13.46
C SER A 301 5.01 4.45 12.69
N ALA A 302 5.10 4.97 11.47
CA ALA A 302 3.95 5.24 10.61
C ALA A 302 3.27 3.97 10.11
N LEU A 303 4.08 2.95 9.76
CA LEU A 303 3.53 1.63 9.43
C LEU A 303 2.83 1.01 10.64
N ARG A 304 3.47 1.07 11.81
CA ARG A 304 2.92 0.54 13.05
C ARG A 304 1.58 1.20 13.39
N SER A 305 1.51 2.53 13.42
CA SER A 305 0.27 3.24 13.73
C SER A 305 -0.85 2.92 12.74
N GLY A 306 -0.56 2.92 11.45
CA GLY A 306 -1.53 2.59 10.41
C GLY A 306 -2.05 1.15 10.49
N LEU A 307 -1.18 0.18 10.78
CA LEU A 307 -1.58 -1.21 10.99
C LEU A 307 -2.36 -1.42 12.29
N LEU A 308 -1.98 -0.73 13.37
CA LEU A 308 -2.73 -0.76 14.63
C LEU A 308 -4.14 -0.22 14.44
N GLN A 309 -4.30 0.91 13.74
CA GLN A 309 -5.61 1.46 13.41
C GLN A 309 -6.45 0.48 12.58
N LEU A 310 -5.82 -0.20 11.61
CA LEU A 310 -6.46 -1.24 10.81
C LEU A 310 -6.94 -2.42 11.68
N MET A 311 -6.11 -2.91 12.59
CA MET A 311 -6.46 -4.03 13.46
C MET A 311 -7.49 -3.65 14.53
N ARG A 312 -7.44 -2.41 15.03
CA ARG A 312 -8.35 -1.89 16.07
C ARG A 312 -9.81 -1.97 15.62
N HIS A 313 -10.10 -1.61 14.38
CA HIS A 313 -11.48 -1.57 13.88
C HIS A 313 -11.89 -2.82 13.09
N ALA A 314 -10.99 -3.78 12.90
CA ALA A 314 -11.28 -4.99 12.15
C ALA A 314 -12.20 -5.96 12.91
N PRO A 315 -13.28 -6.45 12.27
CA PRO A 315 -14.03 -7.61 12.77
C PRO A 315 -13.12 -8.83 12.95
N ALA A 316 -13.37 -9.66 13.97
CA ALA A 316 -12.47 -10.76 14.33
C ALA A 316 -12.28 -11.80 13.20
N ASP A 317 -13.31 -12.05 12.38
CA ASP A 317 -13.26 -12.91 11.20
C ASP A 317 -12.38 -12.33 10.09
N GLN A 318 -12.54 -11.04 9.76
CA GLN A 318 -11.69 -10.37 8.77
C GLN A 318 -10.25 -10.23 9.25
N LEU A 319 -10.05 -10.00 10.55
CA LEU A 319 -8.72 -9.98 11.16
C LEU A 319 -8.03 -11.34 11.09
N ARG A 320 -8.74 -12.45 11.34
CA ARG A 320 -8.19 -13.82 11.15
C ARG A 320 -7.73 -14.02 9.71
N LEU A 321 -8.56 -13.63 8.75
CA LEU A 321 -8.23 -13.74 7.33
C LEU A 321 -7.02 -12.88 6.99
N PHE A 322 -7.02 -11.62 7.44
CA PHE A 322 -5.90 -10.71 7.29
C PHE A 322 -4.58 -11.31 7.78
N LEU A 323 -4.55 -11.77 9.04
CA LEU A 323 -3.34 -12.31 9.66
C LEU A 323 -2.89 -13.61 8.99
N SER A 324 -3.82 -14.42 8.47
CA SER A 324 -3.47 -15.65 7.73
C SER A 324 -2.73 -15.39 6.42
N VAL A 325 -2.90 -14.23 5.80
CA VAL A 325 -2.23 -13.86 4.54
C VAL A 325 -1.04 -12.93 4.79
N ALA A 326 -1.18 -11.98 5.71
CA ALA A 326 -0.15 -10.98 6.03
C ALA A 326 1.01 -11.54 6.88
N GLY A 327 0.80 -12.65 7.59
CA GLY A 327 1.81 -13.34 8.40
C GLY A 327 2.89 -14.06 7.56
N SER A 328 3.47 -13.37 6.59
CA SER A 328 4.53 -13.90 5.74
C SER A 328 5.80 -14.19 6.55
N ASN A 329 6.50 -15.27 6.21
CA ASN A 329 7.73 -15.70 6.88
C ASN A 329 8.87 -14.67 6.83
N ALA A 330 8.85 -13.73 5.88
CA ALA A 330 9.96 -12.80 5.66
C ALA A 330 10.01 -11.65 6.69
N HIS A 331 8.86 -11.21 7.20
CA HIS A 331 8.74 -10.04 8.10
C HIS A 331 7.98 -10.40 9.39
N TRP A 332 8.20 -11.61 9.88
CA TRP A 332 7.50 -12.10 11.08
C TRP A 332 7.86 -11.29 12.32
N ARG A 333 9.06 -10.71 12.40
CA ARG A 333 9.49 -9.93 13.57
C ARG A 333 8.72 -8.63 13.68
N GLU A 334 8.62 -7.93 12.56
CA GLU A 334 7.91 -6.67 12.44
C GLU A 334 6.40 -6.87 12.65
N MET A 335 5.85 -7.97 12.11
CA MET A 335 4.46 -8.34 12.38
C MET A 335 4.23 -8.71 13.85
N ALA A 336 5.15 -9.46 14.49
CA ALA A 336 5.05 -9.78 15.92
C ALA A 336 5.08 -8.51 16.78
N HIS A 337 5.93 -7.54 16.43
CA HIS A 337 5.98 -6.24 17.08
C HIS A 337 4.63 -5.51 17.01
N VAL A 338 4.04 -5.42 15.82
CA VAL A 338 2.73 -4.79 15.62
C VAL A 338 1.63 -5.54 16.39
N LEU A 339 1.66 -6.87 16.37
CA LEU A 339 0.69 -7.70 17.09
C LEU A 339 0.78 -7.54 18.61
N SER A 340 1.98 -7.43 19.19
CA SER A 340 2.13 -7.12 20.62
C SER A 340 1.43 -5.84 21.01
N HIS A 341 1.66 -4.77 20.24
CA HIS A 341 0.99 -3.49 20.46
C HIS A 341 -0.52 -3.57 20.22
N ALA A 342 -0.98 -4.37 19.26
CA ALA A 342 -2.41 -4.57 19.02
C ALA A 342 -3.09 -5.31 20.19
N VAL A 343 -2.39 -6.27 20.83
CA VAL A 343 -2.88 -6.95 22.04
C VAL A 343 -2.94 -6.00 23.23
N GLU A 344 -1.91 -5.18 23.45
CA GLU A 344 -1.92 -4.12 24.47
C GLU A 344 -3.10 -3.16 24.29
N ASP A 345 -3.31 -2.70 23.06
CA ASP A 345 -4.39 -1.79 22.68
C ASP A 345 -5.77 -2.44 22.92
N ALA A 346 -5.95 -3.69 22.51
CA ALA A 346 -7.20 -4.43 22.72
C ALA A 346 -7.46 -4.80 24.19
N ALA A 347 -6.41 -4.85 25.02
CA ALA A 347 -6.49 -5.05 26.46
C ALA A 347 -6.71 -3.74 27.25
N GLY A 348 -6.55 -2.57 26.61
CA GLY A 348 -6.63 -1.27 27.29
C GLY A 348 -5.42 -1.01 28.18
N VAL A 349 -4.28 -1.67 27.93
CA VAL A 349 -3.08 -1.58 28.77
C VAL A 349 -1.96 -0.93 27.96
N ARG A 350 -1.90 0.41 27.93
CA ARG A 350 -0.76 1.18 27.36
C ARG A 350 0.28 1.57 28.42
N ASN A 351 0.25 0.95 29.59
CA ASN A 351 0.71 1.55 30.85
C ASN A 351 2.21 1.39 31.16
N ALA A 352 2.96 0.56 30.43
CA ALA A 352 4.38 0.40 30.72
C ALA A 352 5.22 1.58 30.17
N PRO A 353 6.13 2.18 30.97
CA PRO A 353 7.01 3.22 30.46
C PRO A 353 7.83 2.68 29.27
N GLU A 354 7.93 3.46 28.19
CA GLU A 354 8.54 3.05 26.90
C GLU A 354 9.94 2.44 27.06
N ARG A 355 10.72 2.91 28.03
CA ARG A 355 12.07 2.39 28.35
C ARG A 355 12.09 0.94 28.84
N GLU A 356 11.05 0.51 29.55
CA GLU A 356 10.94 -0.86 30.02
C GLU A 356 10.43 -1.78 28.91
N ARG A 357 9.52 -1.27 28.07
CA ARG A 357 9.05 -1.97 26.87
C ARG A 357 10.19 -2.26 25.89
N VAL A 358 11.03 -1.29 25.55
CA VAL A 358 12.15 -1.46 24.60
C VAL A 358 13.09 -2.61 25.00
N ARG A 359 13.21 -2.93 26.30
CA ARG A 359 14.02 -4.07 26.78
C ARG A 359 13.38 -5.44 26.54
N ARG A 360 12.07 -5.49 26.34
CA ARG A 360 11.28 -6.69 26.05
C ARG A 360 11.15 -6.98 24.55
N PHE A 361 11.79 -6.18 23.71
CA PHE A 361 11.87 -6.38 22.27
C PHE A 361 13.31 -6.63 21.83
N ALA A 362 13.48 -7.40 20.76
CA ALA A 362 14.74 -7.54 20.07
C ALA A 362 15.26 -6.18 19.56
N PRO A 363 16.57 -6.02 19.32
CA PRO A 363 17.12 -4.77 18.78
C PRO A 363 16.48 -4.37 17.44
N GLY A 364 16.18 -3.08 17.30
CA GLY A 364 15.59 -2.49 16.08
C GLY A 364 14.25 -1.79 16.38
N GLU A 365 13.84 -0.88 15.51
CA GLU A 365 12.61 -0.08 15.71
C GLU A 365 11.33 -0.93 15.67
N LEU A 366 11.34 -2.03 14.92
CA LEU A 366 10.27 -3.04 14.87
C LEU A 366 10.79 -4.44 15.28
N GLY A 367 11.62 -4.47 16.32
CA GLY A 367 12.11 -5.73 16.88
C GLY A 367 10.96 -6.60 17.41
N ALA A 368 11.07 -7.93 17.27
CA ALA A 368 10.09 -8.87 17.80
C ALA A 368 10.04 -8.83 19.34
N PRO A 369 8.89 -9.04 19.97
CA PRO A 369 8.81 -9.22 21.43
C PRO A 369 9.55 -10.49 21.85
N ASP A 370 10.12 -10.48 23.05
CA ASP A 370 10.58 -11.71 23.67
C ASP A 370 9.39 -12.60 24.04
N VAL A 371 9.64 -13.91 24.13
CA VAL A 371 8.59 -14.91 24.42
C VAL A 371 7.96 -14.70 25.80
N THR A 372 8.73 -14.26 26.80
CA THR A 372 8.21 -14.03 28.16
C THR A 372 7.12 -12.96 28.13
N TYR A 373 7.40 -11.84 27.46
CA TYR A 373 6.48 -10.75 27.28
C TYR A 373 5.27 -11.15 26.43
N ALA A 374 5.45 -11.93 25.38
CA ALA A 374 4.32 -12.44 24.60
C ALA A 374 3.39 -13.36 25.42
N LEU A 375 3.95 -14.15 26.35
CA LEU A 375 3.18 -14.95 27.30
C LEU A 375 2.49 -14.09 28.36
N ASP A 376 3.13 -13.03 28.86
CA ASP A 376 2.48 -12.04 29.73
C ASP A 376 1.25 -11.42 29.03
N LEU A 377 1.42 -11.01 27.76
CA LEU A 377 0.33 -10.47 26.93
C LEU A 377 -0.79 -11.48 26.73
N ALA A 378 -0.48 -12.79 26.66
CA ALA A 378 -1.48 -13.84 26.49
C ALA A 378 -2.45 -13.95 27.68
N VAL A 379 -2.08 -13.49 28.87
CA VAL A 379 -2.91 -13.51 30.08
C VAL A 379 -3.81 -12.28 30.20
N LEU A 380 -3.54 -11.19 29.47
CA LEU A 380 -4.29 -9.94 29.61
C LEU A 380 -5.78 -10.08 29.30
N PRO A 381 -6.70 -9.58 30.15
CA PRO A 381 -8.12 -9.58 29.82
C PRO A 381 -8.43 -8.63 28.66
N PRO A 382 -9.52 -8.84 27.91
CA PRO A 382 -10.00 -7.83 26.96
C PRO A 382 -10.45 -6.55 27.70
N ALA A 383 -10.27 -5.39 27.08
CA ALA A 383 -10.79 -4.12 27.60
C ALA A 383 -12.33 -4.07 27.62
N SER A 384 -12.98 -4.74 26.66
CA SER A 384 -14.44 -4.77 26.52
C SER A 384 -14.95 -6.15 26.09
N ALA A 385 -16.22 -6.43 26.35
CA ALA A 385 -16.85 -7.70 25.94
C ALA A 385 -16.83 -7.87 24.41
N GLU A 386 -17.06 -6.79 23.66
CA GLU A 386 -16.99 -6.77 22.18
C GLU A 386 -15.57 -7.07 21.67
N GLY A 387 -14.54 -6.61 22.41
CA GLY A 387 -13.14 -6.86 22.09
C GLY A 387 -12.65 -8.29 22.37
N LYS A 388 -13.45 -9.13 23.05
CA LYS A 388 -13.04 -10.48 23.46
C LYS A 388 -12.61 -11.37 22.29
N ALA A 389 -13.39 -11.40 21.21
CA ALA A 389 -13.06 -12.22 20.05
C ALA A 389 -11.81 -11.69 19.32
N ARG A 390 -11.66 -10.36 19.24
CA ARG A 390 -10.53 -9.70 18.58
C ARG A 390 -9.22 -9.94 19.30
N ILE A 391 -9.18 -9.73 20.62
CA ILE A 391 -7.95 -9.95 21.40
C ILE A 391 -7.50 -11.41 21.34
N ALA A 392 -8.44 -12.36 21.36
CA ALA A 392 -8.11 -13.78 21.25
C ALA A 392 -7.44 -14.12 19.92
N VAL A 393 -7.91 -13.51 18.82
CA VAL A 393 -7.30 -13.64 17.49
C VAL A 393 -5.88 -13.07 17.47
N LEU A 394 -5.69 -11.87 18.01
CA LEU A 394 -4.39 -11.20 18.06
C LEU A 394 -3.37 -12.02 18.88
N LYS A 395 -3.76 -12.48 20.08
CA LYS A 395 -2.93 -13.34 20.93
C LYS A 395 -2.55 -14.64 20.23
N SER A 396 -3.53 -15.32 19.64
CA SER A 396 -3.31 -16.59 18.94
C SER A 396 -2.35 -16.41 17.77
N ALA A 397 -2.52 -15.35 16.99
CA ALA A 397 -1.64 -15.03 15.86
C ALA A 397 -0.21 -14.70 16.32
N LEU A 398 -0.06 -13.88 17.37
CA LEU A 398 1.24 -13.52 17.93
C LEU A 398 2.01 -14.77 18.39
N LEU A 399 1.38 -15.60 19.21
CA LEU A 399 2.01 -16.81 19.74
C LEU A 399 2.31 -17.82 18.63
N MET A 400 1.42 -18.00 17.65
CA MET A 400 1.70 -18.86 16.49
C MET A 400 2.88 -18.36 15.67
N LEU A 401 3.02 -17.04 15.50
CA LEU A 401 4.12 -16.45 14.75
C LEU A 401 5.46 -16.69 15.47
N LEU A 402 5.52 -16.42 16.78
CA LEU A 402 6.72 -16.69 17.60
C LEU A 402 7.05 -18.18 17.67
N LEU A 403 6.03 -19.03 17.81
CA LEU A 403 6.20 -20.48 17.83
C LEU A 403 6.74 -21.01 16.51
N THR A 404 6.28 -20.48 15.39
CA THR A 404 6.71 -20.91 14.05
C THR A 404 8.13 -20.46 13.74
N HIS A 405 8.48 -19.22 14.10
CA HIS A 405 9.74 -18.60 13.71
C HIS A 405 10.84 -18.64 14.77
N GLY A 406 10.55 -19.18 15.95
CA GLY A 406 11.56 -19.75 16.81
C GLY A 406 12.45 -18.71 17.45
N GLU A 407 12.02 -18.24 18.61
CA GLU A 407 12.95 -18.10 19.72
C GLU A 407 12.86 -19.38 20.55
N ASP A 408 13.95 -20.15 20.61
CA ASP A 408 14.14 -21.25 21.57
C ASP A 408 14.28 -20.63 22.98
N SER A 409 13.17 -20.10 23.48
CA SER A 409 13.12 -19.45 24.77
C SER A 409 12.74 -20.45 25.86
N PRO A 410 13.46 -20.48 26.99
CA PRO A 410 13.07 -21.29 28.13
C PRO A 410 11.71 -20.88 28.71
N ALA A 411 11.22 -19.67 28.40
CA ALA A 411 9.91 -19.18 28.83
C ALA A 411 8.75 -20.05 28.33
N TRP A 412 8.92 -20.76 27.21
CA TRP A 412 7.93 -21.71 26.74
C TRP A 412 7.68 -22.87 27.71
N ALA A 413 8.55 -23.10 28.72
CA ALA A 413 8.26 -24.06 29.77
C ALA A 413 6.96 -23.73 30.55
N LEU A 414 6.57 -22.44 30.64
CA LEU A 414 5.34 -22.00 31.29
C LEU A 414 4.08 -22.60 30.66
N VAL A 415 4.09 -22.88 29.34
CA VAL A 415 2.91 -23.45 28.68
C VAL A 415 2.69 -24.94 29.00
N LYS A 416 3.59 -25.57 29.75
CA LYS A 416 3.39 -26.94 30.30
C LYS A 416 2.53 -26.93 31.56
N ASP A 417 2.31 -25.77 32.18
CA ASP A 417 1.41 -25.60 33.31
C ASP A 417 -0.03 -25.46 32.80
N GLU A 418 -0.89 -26.44 33.10
CA GLU A 418 -2.30 -26.43 32.67
C GLU A 418 -3.09 -25.28 33.32
N ASP A 419 -2.68 -24.81 34.51
CA ASP A 419 -3.33 -23.66 35.16
C ASP A 419 -3.03 -22.37 34.39
N PHE A 420 -1.80 -22.23 33.88
CA PHE A 420 -1.44 -21.14 32.98
C PHE A 420 -2.24 -21.21 31.68
N VAL A 421 -2.32 -22.37 31.04
CA VAL A 421 -3.08 -22.54 29.78
C VAL A 421 -4.56 -22.21 29.99
N GLY A 422 -5.16 -22.69 31.09
CA GLY A 422 -6.54 -22.38 31.45
C GLY A 422 -6.77 -20.88 31.65
N THR A 423 -5.87 -20.23 32.38
CA THR A 423 -5.94 -18.79 32.67
C THR A 423 -5.74 -17.95 31.41
N ALA A 424 -4.70 -18.22 30.62
CA ALA A 424 -4.37 -17.47 29.42
C ALA A 424 -5.44 -17.63 28.33
N ALA A 425 -5.97 -18.85 28.14
CA ALA A 425 -7.01 -19.10 27.17
C ALA A 425 -8.34 -18.43 27.57
N ASN A 426 -8.66 -18.39 28.87
CA ASN A 426 -9.92 -17.85 29.40
C ASN A 426 -11.16 -18.33 28.60
N GLY A 427 -11.18 -19.62 28.29
CA GLY A 427 -12.23 -20.28 27.49
C GLY A 427 -12.11 -20.14 25.97
N ASP A 428 -11.11 -19.44 25.42
CA ASP A 428 -10.86 -19.39 23.98
C ASP A 428 -10.15 -20.67 23.48
N VAL A 429 -10.84 -21.39 22.60
CA VAL A 429 -10.39 -22.69 22.08
C VAL A 429 -9.16 -22.56 21.17
N ALA A 430 -9.08 -21.48 20.37
CA ALA A 430 -7.98 -21.29 19.44
C ALA A 430 -6.68 -20.99 20.20
N LEU A 431 -6.74 -20.07 21.16
CA LEU A 431 -5.59 -19.72 22.00
C LEU A 431 -5.12 -20.94 22.82
N ALA A 432 -6.05 -21.70 23.41
CA ALA A 432 -5.72 -22.94 24.11
C ALA A 432 -5.01 -23.96 23.20
N ALA A 433 -5.46 -24.09 21.94
CA ALA A 433 -4.84 -24.99 20.97
C ALA A 433 -3.40 -24.56 20.63
N VAL A 434 -3.16 -23.26 20.46
CA VAL A 434 -1.81 -22.69 20.20
C VAL A 434 -0.89 -22.95 21.38
N LEU A 435 -1.34 -22.70 22.62
CA LEU A 435 -0.55 -22.94 23.82
C LEU A 435 -0.20 -24.41 24.01
N ARG A 436 -1.15 -25.32 23.76
CA ARG A 436 -0.90 -26.77 23.79
C ARG A 436 0.05 -27.23 22.68
N LEU A 437 -0.04 -26.63 21.49
CA LEU A 437 0.91 -26.89 20.41
C LEU A 437 2.32 -26.46 20.81
N ALA A 438 2.45 -25.30 21.45
CA ALA A 438 3.73 -24.84 22.01
C ALA A 438 4.26 -25.81 23.06
N ALA A 439 3.41 -26.28 23.98
CA ALA A 439 3.81 -27.24 25.02
C ALA A 439 4.35 -28.54 24.43
N ARG A 440 3.75 -29.03 23.34
CA ARG A 440 4.20 -30.22 22.60
C ARG A 440 5.51 -29.99 21.86
N LYS A 441 5.75 -28.79 21.32
CA LYS A 441 7.01 -28.47 20.60
C LYS A 441 8.21 -28.37 21.55
N VAL A 442 7.96 -28.06 22.83
CA VAL A 442 8.98 -27.86 23.88
C VAL A 442 9.23 -29.13 24.71
N ALA A 443 8.45 -30.19 24.48
CA ALA A 443 8.65 -31.51 25.06
C ALA A 443 9.52 -32.36 24.14
#